data_AF-X1C047-F1
#
_entry.id   AF-X1C047-F1
#
_cell.length_a   1.000
_cell.length_b   1.000
_cell.length_c   1.000
_cell.angle_alpha   90.00
_cell.angle_beta   90.00
_cell.angle_gamma   90.00
#
_symmetry.space_group_name_H-M   'P 1'
#
loop_
_entity.id
_entity.type
_entity.pdbx_description
1 polymer ?
#
loop_
_entity_poly.entity_id
_entity_poly.type
_entity_poly.pdbx_seq_one_letter_code
_entity_poly.pdbx_strand_id
1 'polypeptide(L)'
;SVESVEEVVSELSRFWGEQAQWETDSGDHPHEAHYLKLDCSKARTKLGWAPCWDLTTALRKTAEWYQAYRKQPQKIREKTLEQIREYMKEQRC
;
A
#
# COMPACT_ATOMS: atom_id res chain seq x y z
N SER A 1 9.27 1.71 -9.08
CA SER A 1 10.14 0.52 -9.12
C SER A 1 9.28 -0.71 -8.94
N VAL A 2 9.80 -1.89 -9.26
CA VAL A 2 9.18 -3.16 -8.83
C VAL A 2 9.84 -3.47 -7.50
N GLU A 3 9.03 -3.67 -6.47
CA GLU A 3 9.50 -4.06 -5.13
C GLU A 3 9.17 -5.54 -4.91
N SER A 4 10.08 -6.24 -4.25
CA SER A 4 9.89 -7.62 -3.82
C SER A 4 8.91 -7.71 -2.65
N VAL A 5 8.39 -8.92 -2.40
CA VAL A 5 7.56 -9.19 -1.21
C VAL A 5 8.32 -8.88 0.07
N GLU A 6 9.62 -9.18 0.10
CA GLU A 6 10.50 -8.90 1.24
C GLU A 6 10.57 -7.40 1.56
N GLU A 7 10.78 -6.56 0.55
CA GLU A 7 10.81 -5.09 0.70
C GLU A 7 9.46 -4.56 1.19
N VAL A 8 8.35 -5.05 0.61
CA VAL A 8 6.99 -4.67 1.00
C VAL A 8 6.71 -5.01 2.47
N VAL A 9 7.02 -6.23 2.90
CA VAL A 9 6.79 -6.68 4.28
C VAL A 9 7.71 -5.94 5.25
N SER A 10 8.97 -5.72 4.88
CA SER A 10 9.92 -4.92 5.67
C SER A 10 9.43 -3.50 5.91
N GLU A 11 8.93 -2.84 4.86
CA GLU A 11 8.42 -1.48 4.96
C GLU A 11 7.10 -1.42 5.74
N LEU A 12 6.18 -2.35 5.48
CA LEU A 12 4.91 -2.42 6.20
C LEU A 12 5.11 -2.64 7.71
N SER A 13 6.05 -3.51 8.10
CA SER A 13 6.37 -3.77 9.51
C SER A 13 6.81 -2.52 10.27
N ARG A 14 7.49 -1.57 9.60
CA ARG A 14 7.85 -0.27 10.21
C ARG A 14 6.63 0.57 10.59
N PHE A 15 5.55 0.48 9.83
CA PHE A 15 4.31 1.22 10.09
C PHE A 15 3.37 0.47 11.03
N TRP A 16 3.51 -0.85 11.16
CA TRP A 16 2.61 -1.70 11.94
C TRP A 16 2.78 -1.54 13.46
N GLY A 17 3.95 -1.06 13.93
CA GLY A 17 4.28 -0.76 15.33
C GLY A 17 5.46 -1.59 15.87
N GLU A 18 5.79 -1.43 17.16
CA GLU A 18 7.03 -1.95 17.79
C GLU A 18 7.21 -3.48 17.83
N GLN A 19 6.29 -4.28 17.30
CA GLN A 19 6.29 -5.73 17.47
C GLN A 19 6.00 -6.53 16.19
N ALA A 20 5.95 -5.89 15.01
CA ALA A 20 5.75 -6.62 13.76
C ALA A 20 7.06 -7.27 13.32
N GLN A 21 7.18 -8.56 13.55
CA GLN A 21 8.28 -9.39 13.07
C GLN A 21 7.80 -10.27 11.92
N TRP A 22 8.69 -10.49 10.97
CA TRP A 22 8.50 -11.41 9.86
C TRP A 22 9.78 -12.19 9.67
N GLU A 23 9.65 -13.40 9.13
CA GLU A 23 10.77 -14.27 8.79
C GLU A 23 10.48 -14.89 7.42
N THR A 24 11.54 -15.10 6.64
CA THR A 24 11.43 -15.86 5.39
C THR A 24 11.37 -17.33 5.74
N ASP A 25 10.36 -18.04 5.23
CA ASP A 25 10.32 -19.49 5.36
C ASP A 25 11.48 -20.13 4.56
N SER A 26 11.99 -21.25 5.06
CA SER A 26 13.11 -22.01 4.48
C SER A 26 12.73 -22.94 3.32
N GLY A 27 11.45 -22.91 2.91
CA GLY A 27 10.93 -23.69 1.78
C GLY A 27 11.46 -23.26 0.41
N ASP A 28 11.20 -24.10 -0.58
CA ASP A 28 11.52 -23.81 -1.98
C ASP A 28 10.55 -22.73 -2.49
N HIS A 29 11.07 -21.51 -2.71
CA HIS A 29 10.31 -20.39 -3.26
C HIS A 29 10.66 -20.24 -4.75
N PRO A 30 10.01 -21.01 -5.65
CA PRO A 30 10.29 -20.85 -7.07
C PRO A 30 10.03 -19.41 -7.46
N HIS A 31 10.97 -18.79 -8.18
CA HIS A 31 10.78 -17.45 -8.73
C HIS A 31 9.46 -17.43 -9.52
N GLU A 32 8.43 -16.79 -8.95
CA GLU A 32 7.12 -16.71 -9.59
C GLU A 32 7.31 -16.10 -10.98
N ALA A 33 6.58 -16.69 -11.94
CA ALA A 33 6.61 -16.34 -13.35
C ALA A 33 6.68 -14.83 -13.59
N HIS A 34 7.40 -14.40 -14.64
CA HIS A 34 7.62 -13.01 -15.03
C HIS A 34 6.47 -12.07 -14.60
N TYR A 35 6.74 -11.23 -13.59
CA TYR A 35 5.75 -10.35 -12.97
C TYR A 35 4.92 -9.61 -14.03
N LEU A 36 3.61 -9.84 -14.01
CA LEU A 36 2.68 -9.23 -14.94
C LEU A 36 2.43 -7.77 -14.53
N LYS A 37 2.81 -6.84 -15.40
CA LYS A 37 2.51 -5.41 -15.24
C LYS A 37 1.67 -4.90 -16.41
N LEU A 38 0.72 -4.02 -16.11
CA LEU A 38 -0.02 -3.30 -17.13
C LEU A 38 0.74 -2.05 -17.56
N ASP A 39 0.73 -1.75 -18.87
CA ASP A 39 1.19 -0.46 -19.37
C ASP A 39 0.07 0.58 -19.24
N CYS A 40 0.17 1.43 -18.22
CA CYS A 40 -0.77 2.53 -17.98
C CYS A 40 -0.47 3.80 -18.80
N SER A 41 0.44 3.76 -19.78
CA SER A 41 0.82 4.93 -20.58
C SER A 41 -0.34 5.53 -21.37
N LYS A 42 -1.30 4.72 -21.82
CA LYS A 42 -2.52 5.23 -22.49
C LYS A 42 -3.36 6.12 -21.56
N ALA A 43 -3.54 5.73 -20.30
CA ALA A 43 -4.29 6.52 -19.32
C ALA A 43 -3.55 7.81 -18.96
N ARG A 44 -2.22 7.74 -18.77
CA ARG A 44 -1.36 8.92 -18.57
C ARG A 44 -1.50 9.92 -19.71
N THR A 45 -1.32 9.47 -20.95
CA THR A 45 -1.30 10.37 -22.12
C THR A 45 -2.68 10.92 -22.48
N LYS A 46 -3.75 10.14 -22.31
CA LYS A 46 -5.10 10.54 -22.76
C LYS A 46 -5.95 11.18 -21.67
N LEU A 47 -5.72 10.85 -20.41
CA LEU A 47 -6.55 11.31 -19.29
C LEU A 47 -5.76 12.18 -18.30
N GLY A 48 -4.45 12.35 -18.49
CA GLY A 48 -3.57 12.97 -17.50
C GLY A 48 -3.50 12.16 -16.20
N TRP A 49 -3.91 10.89 -16.23
CA TRP A 49 -4.04 10.07 -15.02
C TRP A 49 -2.67 9.65 -14.52
N ALA A 50 -2.38 9.89 -13.24
CA ALA A 50 -1.19 9.40 -12.55
C ALA A 50 -1.56 8.85 -11.17
N PRO A 51 -0.80 7.88 -10.63
CA PRO A 51 -0.96 7.43 -9.26
C PRO A 51 -0.65 8.58 -8.28
N CYS A 52 -1.51 8.78 -7.28
CA CYS A 52 -1.36 9.82 -6.28
C CYS A 52 -0.42 9.44 -5.13
N TRP A 53 -0.49 8.19 -4.67
CA TRP A 53 0.35 7.67 -3.59
C TRP A 53 1.42 6.75 -4.16
N ASP A 54 2.65 6.96 -3.71
CA ASP A 54 3.73 5.98 -3.87
C ASP A 54 3.50 4.76 -2.97
N LEU A 55 4.32 3.73 -3.15
CA LEU A 55 4.19 2.49 -2.39
C LEU A 55 4.31 2.75 -0.89
N THR A 56 5.33 3.50 -0.46
CA THR A 56 5.56 3.87 0.95
C THR A 56 4.33 4.50 1.59
N THR A 57 3.71 5.46 0.91
CA THR A 57 2.50 6.12 1.39
C THR A 57 1.31 5.17 1.42
N ALA A 58 1.14 4.33 0.39
CA ALA A 58 0.09 3.33 0.35
C ALA A 58 0.22 2.30 1.49
N LEU A 59 1.43 1.82 1.78
CA LEU A 59 1.71 0.89 2.89
C LEU A 59 1.44 1.54 4.24
N ARG A 60 1.86 2.79 4.43
CA ARG A 60 1.56 3.56 5.65
C ARG A 60 0.05 3.73 5.87
N LYS A 61 -0.68 4.16 4.83
CA LYS A 61 -2.14 4.35 4.90
C LYS A 61 -2.87 3.02 5.16
N THR A 62 -2.37 1.92 4.59
CA THR A 62 -2.85 0.56 4.87
C THR A 62 -2.69 0.20 6.35
N ALA A 63 -1.48 0.35 6.91
CA ALA A 63 -1.19 0.05 8.31
C ALA A 63 -2.05 0.89 9.26
N GLU A 64 -2.17 2.19 9.02
CA GLU A 64 -3.02 3.11 9.81
C GLU A 64 -4.48 2.65 9.83
N TRP A 65 -5.02 2.22 8.69
CA TRP A 65 -6.40 1.78 8.58
C TRP A 65 -6.64 0.51 9.42
N TYR A 66 -5.75 -0.48 9.31
CA TYR A 66 -5.86 -1.71 10.09
C TYR A 66 -5.66 -1.47 11.59
N GLN A 67 -4.75 -0.58 11.98
CA GLN A 67 -4.61 -0.18 13.38
C GLN A 67 -5.87 0.50 13.91
N ALA A 68 -6.48 1.39 13.13
CA ALA A 68 -7.74 2.04 13.50
C ALA A 68 -8.88 1.01 13.64
N TYR A 69 -8.97 0.06 12.71
CA TYR A 69 -9.94 -1.04 12.77
C TYR A 69 -9.75 -1.88 14.03
N ARG A 70 -8.52 -2.30 14.35
CA ARG A 70 -8.23 -3.11 15.55
C ARG A 70 -8.54 -2.38 16.86
N LYS A 71 -8.35 -1.05 16.90
CA LYS A 71 -8.58 -0.24 18.11
C LYS A 71 -10.06 0.13 18.30
N GLN A 72 -10.73 0.57 17.23
CA GLN A 72 -12.11 1.09 17.27
C GLN A 72 -12.86 0.72 15.98
N PRO A 73 -13.30 -0.55 15.82
CA PRO A 73 -13.99 -1.01 14.61
C PRO A 73 -15.18 -0.13 14.21
N GLN A 74 -15.90 0.41 15.18
CA GLN A 74 -17.06 1.29 14.98
C GLN A 74 -16.73 2.61 14.28
N LYS A 75 -15.47 3.08 14.34
CA LYS A 75 -15.01 4.31 13.68
C LYS A 75 -14.40 4.06 12.30
N ILE A 76 -14.37 2.82 11.82
CA ILE A 76 -13.67 2.52 10.57
C ILE A 76 -14.27 3.24 9.36
N ARG A 77 -15.60 3.47 9.37
CA ARG A 77 -16.26 4.27 8.34
C ARG A 77 -15.71 5.69 8.28
N GLU A 78 -15.46 6.31 9.43
CA GLU A 78 -14.90 7.67 9.51
C GLU A 78 -13.48 7.70 8.97
N LYS A 79 -12.63 6.74 9.37
CA LYS A 79 -11.25 6.62 8.87
C LYS A 79 -11.20 6.38 7.36
N THR A 80 -12.08 5.54 6.83
CA THR A 80 -12.19 5.32 5.37
C THR A 80 -12.56 6.61 4.65
N LEU A 81 -13.56 7.36 5.14
CA LEU A 81 -13.97 8.63 4.53
C LEU A 81 -12.91 9.73 4.67
N GLU A 82 -12.12 9.72 5.74
CA GLU A 82 -10.93 10.56 5.90
C GLU A 82 -9.90 10.25 4.81
N GLN A 83 -9.49 8.99 4.65
CA GLN A 83 -8.48 8.60 3.65
C GLN A 83 -8.92 8.87 2.21
N ILE A 84 -10.22 8.71 1.89
CA ILE A 84 -10.77 9.10 0.57
C ILE A 84 -10.57 10.60 0.33
N ARG A 85 -10.85 11.44 1.35
CA ARG A 85 -10.69 12.90 1.23
C ARG A 85 -9.22 13.29 1.08
N GLU A 86 -8.31 12.63 1.81
CA GLU A 86 -6.86 12.83 1.67
C GLU A 86 -6.39 12.52 0.25
N TYR A 87 -6.77 11.35 -0.27
CA TYR A 87 -6.42 10.95 -1.65
C TYR A 87 -6.93 11.95 -2.67
N MET A 88 -8.21 12.36 -2.57
CA MET A 88 -8.81 13.33 -3.48
C MET A 88 -8.15 14.72 -3.42
N LYS A 89 -7.60 15.11 -2.27
CA LYS A 89 -6.90 16.38 -2.10
C LYS A 89 -5.52 16.31 -2.75
N GLU A 90 -4.76 15.26 -2.48
CA GLU A 90 -3.40 15.08 -3.00
C GLU A 90 -3.39 14.82 -4.52
N GLN A 91 -4.43 14.19 -5.06
CA GLN A 91 -4.57 13.96 -6.51
C GLN A 91 -4.75 15.26 -7.31
N ARG A 92 -5.17 16.34 -6.65
CA ARG A 92 -5.46 17.64 -7.27
C ARG A 92 -4.31 18.65 -7.13
N CYS A 93 -3.21 18.27 -6.50
CA CYS A 93 -1.99 19.08 -6.37
C CYS A 93 -0.96 18.71 -7.42
#